data_AF-A0A929PZM5-F1
#
_entry.id   AF-A0A929PZM5-F1
#
_cell.length_a   1.000
_cell.length_b   1.000
_cell.length_c   1.000
_cell.angle_alpha   90.00
_cell.angle_beta   90.00
_cell.angle_gamma   90.00
#
_symmetry.space_group_name_H-M   'P 1'
#
loop_
_entity.id
_entity.type
_entity.pdbx_description
1 polymer ?
#
loop_
_entity_poly.entity_id
_entity_poly.type
_entity_poly.pdbx_seq_one_letter_code
_entity_poly.pdbx_strand_id
1 'polypeptide(L)'
;MPDPYVIFLIVTDIFGAGKAIYPIERINVATGEPFNDGEHILYVNREYRDDSDIGKLLHDFFCFDAADMYFDLMAEGTRYLKENSKGWQRCARF
;
A
#
# COMPACT_ATOMS: atom_id res chain seq x y z
N MET A 1 4.44 -19.10 -14.19
CA MET A 1 3.46 -18.21 -13.55
C MET A 1 4.27 -17.23 -12.73
N PRO A 2 4.02 -15.91 -12.78
CA PRO A 2 4.73 -14.99 -11.89
C PRO A 2 4.37 -15.31 -10.44
N ASP A 3 5.34 -15.17 -9.54
CA ASP A 3 5.16 -15.34 -8.10
C ASP A 3 4.13 -14.31 -7.58
N PRO A 4 3.06 -14.73 -6.87
CA PRO A 4 2.04 -13.81 -6.38
C PRO A 4 2.56 -12.90 -5.27
N TYR A 5 2.04 -11.67 -5.24
CA TYR A 5 2.29 -10.69 -4.18
C TYR A 5 1.00 -10.34 -3.46
N VAL A 6 1.02 -10.42 -2.13
CA VAL A 6 -0.06 -9.93 -1.25
C VAL A 6 0.44 -8.71 -0.50
N ILE A 7 -0.26 -7.59 -0.67
CA ILE A 7 0.13 -6.31 -0.06
C ILE A 7 -0.90 -5.95 1.02
N PHE A 8 -0.44 -5.89 2.27
CA PHE A 8 -1.20 -5.38 3.40
C PHE A 8 -0.86 -3.93 3.64
N LEU A 9 -1.86 -3.06 3.56
CA LEU A 9 -1.74 -1.66 3.95
C LEU A 9 -2.07 -1.54 5.44
N ILE A 10 -1.08 -1.15 6.24
CA ILE A 10 -1.25 -1.00 7.69
C ILE A 10 -1.24 0.47 8.07
N VAL A 11 -2.09 0.83 9.03
CA VAL A 11 -2.27 2.23 9.46
C VAL A 11 -1.11 2.72 10.31
N THR A 12 -0.53 1.83 11.12
CA THR A 12 0.57 2.15 12.05
C THR A 12 1.79 1.27 11.78
N ASP A 13 2.94 1.67 12.31
CA ASP A 13 4.14 0.84 12.28
C ASP A 13 4.05 -0.32 13.28
N ILE A 14 3.36 -1.40 12.89
CA ILE A 14 3.09 -2.54 13.79
C ILE A 14 4.36 -3.29 14.23
N PHE A 15 5.49 -3.11 13.53
CA PHE A 15 6.77 -3.72 13.88
C PHE A 15 7.71 -2.73 14.60
N GLY A 16 7.38 -1.45 14.61
CA GLY A 16 8.14 -0.40 15.32
C GLY A 16 9.56 -0.18 14.81
N ALA A 17 9.88 -0.60 13.59
CA ALA A 17 11.24 -0.51 13.03
C ALA A 17 11.42 0.67 12.05
N GLY A 18 10.41 1.51 11.87
CA GLY A 18 10.43 2.71 11.05
C GLY A 18 10.62 2.43 9.55
N LYS A 19 10.28 1.23 9.05
CA LYS A 19 10.41 0.89 7.63
C LYS A 19 9.12 1.19 6.87
N ALA A 20 9.28 1.57 5.60
CA ALA A 20 8.17 1.77 4.67
C ALA A 20 7.48 0.45 4.32
N ILE A 21 8.28 -0.61 4.12
CA ILE A 21 7.84 -1.92 3.66
C ILE A 21 8.52 -2.98 4.51
N TYR A 22 7.72 -3.96 4.92
CA TYR A 22 8.15 -5.16 5.64
C TYR A 22 7.85 -6.38 4.77
N PRO A 23 8.87 -6.99 4.12
CA PRO A 23 8.72 -8.28 3.49
C PRO A 23 8.56 -9.36 4.54
N ILE A 24 7.50 -10.17 4.43
CA ILE A 24 7.20 -11.27 5.35
C ILE A 24 7.19 -12.56 4.56
N GLU A 25 7.97 -13.53 5.03
CA GLU A 25 8.03 -14.88 4.50
C GLU A 25 7.41 -15.85 5.53
N ARG A 26 6.72 -16.89 5.02
CA ARG A 26 6.04 -17.85 5.88
C ARG A 26 6.97 -18.97 6.32
N ILE A 27 6.79 -19.41 7.55
CA ILE A 27 7.41 -20.62 8.09
C ILE A 27 6.33 -21.67 8.35
N ASN A 28 6.68 -22.92 8.11
CA ASN A 28 5.92 -24.04 8.64
C ASN A 28 6.23 -24.16 10.13
N VAL A 29 5.27 -23.82 10.98
CA VAL A 29 5.46 -23.79 12.45
C VAL A 29 5.77 -25.18 13.02
N ALA A 30 5.30 -26.27 12.38
CA ALA A 30 5.54 -27.62 12.86
C ALA A 30 6.99 -28.08 12.60
N THR A 31 7.60 -27.63 11.49
CA THR A 31 8.96 -28.03 11.11
C THR A 31 10.02 -26.96 11.37
N GLY A 32 9.60 -25.70 11.54
CA GLY A 32 10.49 -24.53 11.60
C GLY A 32 11.06 -24.11 10.24
N GLU A 33 10.72 -24.82 9.16
CA GLU A 33 11.29 -24.58 7.83
C GLU A 33 10.51 -23.51 7.06
N PRO A 34 11.16 -22.78 6.14
CA PRO A 34 10.45 -21.87 5.23
C PRO A 34 9.39 -22.63 4.42
N PHE A 35 8.21 -22.02 4.27
CA PHE A 35 7.09 -22.65 3.57
C PHE A 35 7.32 -22.74 2.05
N ASN A 36 8.04 -21.78 1.47
CA ASN A 36 8.46 -21.74 0.06
C ASN A 36 7.31 -22.00 -0.94
N ASP A 37 6.15 -21.39 -0.71
CA ASP A 37 4.97 -21.48 -1.59
C ASP A 37 5.04 -20.57 -2.82
N GLY A 38 6.08 -19.72 -2.90
CA GLY A 38 6.25 -18.74 -3.96
C GLY A 38 5.37 -17.49 -3.79
N GLU A 39 4.65 -17.34 -2.67
CA GLU A 39 3.88 -16.13 -2.39
C GLU A 39 4.66 -15.15 -1.53
N HIS A 40 4.77 -13.91 -1.98
CA HIS A 40 5.46 -12.85 -1.26
C HIS A 40 4.46 -11.93 -0.55
N ILE A 41 4.68 -11.66 0.73
CA ILE A 41 3.81 -10.78 1.52
C ILE A 41 4.55 -9.48 1.83
N LEU A 42 3.92 -8.35 1.54
CA LEU A 42 4.44 -7.03 1.87
C LEU A 42 3.49 -6.32 2.83
N TYR A 43 3.98 -5.95 4.01
CA TYR A 43 3.28 -5.04 4.91
C TYR A 43 3.80 -3.63 4.67
N VAL A 44 2.91 -2.74 4.25
CA VAL A 44 3.23 -1.37 3.84
C VAL A 44 2.75 -0.40 4.90
N ASN A 45 3.71 0.27 5.53
CA ASN A 45 3.49 1.14 6.68
C ASN A 45 3.02 2.54 6.26
N ARG A 46 1.77 2.87 6.57
CA ARG A 46 1.20 4.21 6.33
C ARG A 46 1.87 5.31 7.14
N GLU A 47 2.43 5.05 8.32
CA GLU A 47 3.08 6.11 9.13
C GLU A 47 4.43 6.52 8.58
N TYR A 48 4.98 5.75 7.64
CA TYR A 48 6.26 6.09 7.04
C TYR A 48 6.20 7.43 6.31
N ARG A 49 7.07 8.36 6.71
CA ARG A 49 7.20 9.70 6.12
C ARG A 49 8.68 9.98 5.87
N ASP A 50 9.03 10.19 4.62
CA ASP A 50 10.30 10.77 4.20
C ASP A 50 10.15 11.40 2.79
N ASP A 51 11.21 12.02 2.30
CA ASP A 51 11.22 12.69 0.99
C ASP A 51 11.58 11.76 -0.19
N SER A 52 11.74 10.46 0.08
CA SER A 52 12.03 9.47 -0.96
C SER A 52 10.79 9.22 -1.84
N ASP A 53 11.00 8.60 -3.00
CA ASP A 53 9.88 8.27 -3.89
C ASP A 53 8.86 7.33 -3.23
N ILE A 54 9.30 6.40 -2.37
CA ILE A 54 8.38 5.55 -1.62
C ILE A 54 7.65 6.33 -0.53
N GLY A 55 8.31 7.27 0.16
CA GLY A 55 7.66 8.15 1.13
C GLY A 55 6.57 9.02 0.50
N LYS A 56 6.87 9.62 -0.65
CA LYS A 56 5.90 10.40 -1.45
C LYS A 56 4.76 9.52 -1.98
N LEU A 57 5.06 8.29 -2.42
CA LEU A 57 4.04 7.37 -2.91
C LEU A 57 3.08 6.99 -1.79
N LEU A 58 3.61 6.68 -0.61
CA LEU A 58 2.80 6.36 0.57
C LEU A 58 2.00 7.57 1.04
N HIS A 59 2.58 8.78 1.00
CA HIS A 59 1.83 10.00 1.24
C HIS A 59 0.60 10.07 0.33
N ASP A 60 0.80 9.98 -0.99
CA ASP A 60 -0.27 10.12 -1.98
C ASP A 60 -1.31 9.01 -1.89
N PHE A 61 -0.88 7.78 -1.64
CA PHE A 61 -1.78 6.64 -1.51
C PHE A 61 -2.81 6.84 -0.39
N PHE A 62 -2.45 7.58 0.66
CA PHE A 62 -3.32 7.89 1.78
C PHE A 62 -3.77 9.35 1.85
N CYS A 63 -3.43 10.17 0.84
CA CYS A 63 -3.86 11.54 0.75
C CYS A 63 -5.27 11.60 0.13
N PHE A 64 -6.12 12.48 0.68
CA PHE A 64 -7.49 12.61 0.21
C PHE A 64 -7.70 13.79 -0.73
N ASP A 65 -6.77 14.74 -0.73
CA ASP A 65 -6.79 15.94 -1.55
C ASP A 65 -5.82 15.77 -2.73
N ALA A 66 -6.34 15.90 -3.95
CA ALA A 66 -5.54 15.79 -5.16
C ALA A 66 -4.52 16.93 -5.30
N ALA A 67 -4.77 18.10 -4.68
CA ALA A 67 -3.85 19.24 -4.72
C ALA A 67 -2.60 19.03 -3.86
N ASP A 68 -2.69 18.16 -2.85
CA ASP A 68 -1.60 17.86 -1.92
C ASP A 68 -0.77 16.64 -2.38
N MET A 69 -1.09 16.02 -3.52
CA MET A 69 -0.37 14.84 -4.01
C MET A 69 0.90 15.20 -4.79
N TYR A 70 1.93 14.36 -4.68
CA TYR A 70 3.21 14.48 -5.40
C TYR A 70 3.17 13.92 -6.83
N PHE A 71 2.39 12.88 -7.07
CA PHE A 71 2.32 12.15 -8.34
C PHE A 71 1.04 12.48 -9.10
N ASP A 72 1.19 13.08 -10.29
CA ASP A 72 0.07 13.48 -11.15
C ASP A 72 -0.93 12.35 -11.42
N LEU A 73 -0.43 11.12 -11.64
CA LEU A 73 -1.28 9.96 -11.88
C LEU A 73 -2.23 9.67 -10.69
N MET A 74 -1.74 9.81 -9.45
CA MET A 74 -2.53 9.61 -8.24
C MET A 74 -3.50 10.78 -8.03
N ALA A 75 -3.04 12.01 -8.30
CA ALA A 75 -3.85 13.22 -8.21
C ALA A 75 -5.03 13.19 -9.19
N GLU A 76 -4.79 12.84 -10.44
CA GLU A 76 -5.83 12.71 -11.48
C GLU A 76 -6.87 11.63 -11.11
N GLY A 77 -6.41 10.47 -10.64
CA GLY A 77 -7.29 9.41 -10.18
C GLY A 77 -8.16 9.85 -9.00
N THR A 78 -7.57 10.53 -8.02
CA THR A 78 -8.28 11.06 -6.84
C THR A 78 -9.32 12.09 -7.23
N ARG A 79 -8.97 13.03 -8.10
CA ARG A 79 -9.88 14.04 -8.65
C ARG A 79 -11.06 13.37 -9.36
N TYR A 80 -10.78 12.40 -10.23
CA TYR A 80 -11.82 11.66 -10.94
C TYR A 80 -12.76 10.94 -9.98
N LEU A 81 -12.24 10.26 -8.96
CA LEU A 81 -13.06 9.45 -8.06
C LEU A 81 -13.91 10.28 -7.10
N LYS A 82 -13.41 11.44 -6.63
CA LYS A 82 -14.04 12.20 -5.55
C LYS A 82 -14.77 13.46 -6.00
N GLU A 83 -14.31 14.11 -7.07
CA GLU A 83 -14.87 15.38 -7.53
C GLU A 83 -15.80 15.21 -8.74
N ASN A 84 -15.80 14.03 -9.37
CA ASN A 84 -16.71 13.70 -10.46
C ASN A 84 -17.86 12.80 -9.97
N SER A 85 -19.10 13.23 -10.22
CA SER A 85 -20.30 12.46 -9.86
C SER A 85 -20.34 11.05 -10.47
N LYS A 86 -19.72 10.85 -11.65
CA LYS A 86 -19.56 9.53 -12.26
C LYS A 86 -18.53 8.66 -11.53
N GLY A 87 -17.46 9.27 -11.03
CA GLY A 87 -16.44 8.58 -10.21
C GLY A 87 -17.00 8.12 -8.88
N TRP A 88 -17.75 9.00 -8.19
CA TRP A 88 -18.44 8.66 -6.95
C TRP A 88 -19.41 7.47 -7.12
N GLN A 89 -20.23 7.50 -8.18
CA GLN A 89 -21.15 6.41 -8.50
C GLN A 89 -20.44 5.07 -8.82
N ARG A 90 -19.19 5.12 -9.27
CA ARG A 90 -18.38 3.91 -9.53
C ARG A 90 -17.88 3.28 -8.23
N CYS A 91 -17.52 4.09 -7.23
CA CYS A 91 -17.10 3.61 -5.92
C CYS A 91 -18.28 3.15 -5.03
N ALA A 92 -19.42 3.84 -5.10
CA ALA A 92 -20.60 3.57 -4.26
C ALA A 92 -21.45 2.35 -4.67
N ARG A 93 -20.92 1.48 -5.55
CA ARG A 93 -21.59 0.26 -6.05
C ARG A 93 -21.01 -1.05 -5.48
N PHE A 94 -20.16 -0.96 -4.47
CA PHE A 94 -19.63 -2.07 -3.69
C PHE A 94 -20.04 -1.91 -2.23
#